data_AF-A0A7Y3HM37-F1
#
_entry.id   AF-A0A7Y3HM37-F1
#
_cell.length_a   1.000
_cell.length_b   1.000
_cell.length_c   1.000
_cell.angle_alpha   90.00
_cell.angle_beta   90.00
_cell.angle_gamma   90.00
#
_symmetry.space_group_name_H-M   'P 1'
#
loop_
_entity.id
_entity.type
_entity.pdbx_description
1 polymer ?
#
loop_
_entity_poly.entity_id
_entity_poly.type
_entity_poly.pdbx_seq_one_letter_code
_entity_poly.pdbx_strand_id
1 'polypeptide(L)'
;GWDTASSSAHWSEKNTVQKHDDEVHDWWGKNNRKWNLLIDQVAQLDEELKQDLEKLKPLTKHMDKSAIEWILTMKRGNELMQENDPAVLPIKYEELTSHPHKVLTEIFSFCELEYQERVVQYALNTLTVNKAKPSFHITEPFDSSFNNLMQKFSYKL
;
A
#
# COMPACT_ATOMS: atom_id res chain seq x y z
N GLY A 1 -6.07 -3.49 1.48
CA GLY A 1 -5.92 -2.70 0.23
C GLY A 1 -6.80 -1.47 0.21
N TRP A 2 -8.13 -1.60 0.35
CA TRP A 2 -9.07 -0.47 0.31
C TRP A 2 -8.67 0.69 1.24
N ASP A 3 -8.33 0.38 2.49
CA ASP A 3 -7.95 1.38 3.49
C ASP A 3 -6.70 2.18 3.10
N THR A 4 -5.66 1.47 2.64
CA THR A 4 -4.37 2.03 2.22
C THR A 4 -4.55 2.91 1.00
N ALA A 5 -5.16 2.37 -0.06
CA ALA A 5 -5.35 3.11 -1.31
C ALA A 5 -6.24 4.35 -1.10
N SER A 6 -7.32 4.20 -0.32
CA SER A 6 -8.15 5.33 0.08
C SER A 6 -7.36 6.35 0.89
N SER A 7 -6.48 5.91 1.80
CA SER A 7 -5.69 6.82 2.63
C SER A 7 -4.75 7.69 1.79
N SER A 8 -4.02 7.10 0.84
CA SER A 8 -3.13 7.85 -0.06
C SER A 8 -3.92 8.82 -0.94
N ALA A 9 -5.06 8.37 -1.49
CA ALA A 9 -5.91 9.21 -2.32
C ALA A 9 -6.47 10.42 -1.55
N HIS A 10 -7.07 10.20 -0.37
CA HIS A 10 -7.61 11.28 0.46
C HIS A 10 -6.51 12.22 0.96
N TRP A 11 -5.33 11.70 1.29
CA TRP A 11 -4.20 12.56 1.66
C TRP A 11 -3.80 13.45 0.50
N SER A 12 -3.69 12.89 -0.72
CA SER A 12 -3.38 13.64 -1.92
C SER A 12 -4.40 14.76 -2.13
N GLU A 13 -5.69 14.44 -2.15
CA GLU A 13 -6.78 15.41 -2.34
C GLU A 13 -6.76 16.54 -1.31
N LYS A 14 -6.53 16.21 -0.04
CA LYS A 14 -6.53 17.19 1.05
C LYS A 14 -5.28 18.07 1.06
N ASN A 15 -4.14 17.55 0.61
CA ASN A 15 -2.84 18.22 0.72
C ASN A 15 -2.28 18.67 -0.63
N THR A 16 -3.10 18.71 -1.68
CA THR A 16 -2.71 19.31 -2.95
C THR A 16 -2.40 20.80 -2.76
N VAL A 17 -1.18 21.21 -3.09
CA VAL A 17 -0.72 22.60 -3.04
C VAL A 17 -0.43 23.09 -4.45
N GLN A 18 -1.13 24.15 -4.87
CA GLN A 18 -0.80 24.94 -6.07
C GLN A 18 0.14 26.08 -5.66
N LYS A 19 1.37 26.15 -6.22
CA LYS A 19 2.31 27.25 -5.93
C LYS A 19 2.33 28.35 -6.99
N HIS A 20 2.30 27.94 -8.26
CA HIS A 20 2.26 28.78 -9.46
C HIS A 20 1.34 28.13 -10.49
N ASP A 21 1.01 28.79 -11.60
CA ASP A 21 0.05 28.28 -12.60
C ASP A 21 0.42 26.89 -13.16
N ASP A 22 1.70 26.51 -13.12
CA ASP A 22 2.23 25.26 -13.67
C ASP A 22 2.78 24.29 -12.60
N GLU A 23 2.62 24.59 -11.31
CA GLU A 23 3.26 23.83 -10.22
C GLU A 23 2.25 23.32 -9.18
N VAL A 24 2.01 21.99 -9.24
CA VAL A 24 1.16 21.22 -8.32
C VAL A 24 2.01 20.26 -7.50
N HIS A 25 1.78 20.22 -6.19
CA HIS A 25 2.41 19.28 -5.26
C HIS A 25 1.34 18.47 -4.56
N ASP A 26 1.46 17.14 -4.61
CA ASP A 26 0.57 16.21 -3.92
C ASP A 26 1.32 14.90 -3.59
N TRP A 27 0.59 13.80 -3.29
CA TRP A 27 1.19 12.49 -3.01
C TRP A 27 2.05 11.96 -4.17
N TRP A 28 1.73 12.38 -5.39
CA TRP A 28 2.39 11.99 -6.64
C TRP A 28 3.58 12.90 -6.98
N GLY A 29 3.98 13.76 -6.04
CA GLY A 29 5.13 14.64 -6.15
C GLY A 29 4.88 15.85 -7.05
N LYS A 30 5.91 16.70 -7.19
CA LYS A 30 5.83 17.89 -8.06
C LYS A 30 5.44 17.48 -9.48
N ASN A 31 4.30 17.99 -9.96
CA ASN A 31 3.76 17.75 -11.30
C ASN A 31 3.75 16.26 -11.69
N ASN A 32 3.20 15.39 -10.81
CA ASN A 32 3.11 13.93 -11.02
C ASN A 32 4.46 13.20 -11.18
N ARG A 33 5.59 13.78 -10.74
CA ARG A 33 6.91 13.15 -10.91
C ARG A 33 6.99 11.73 -10.35
N LYS A 34 6.43 11.47 -9.16
CA LYS A 34 6.41 10.12 -8.56
C LYS A 34 5.59 9.17 -9.43
N TRP A 35 4.42 9.60 -9.90
CA TRP A 35 3.55 8.79 -10.75
C TRP A 35 4.25 8.41 -12.06
N ASN A 36 4.86 9.38 -12.73
CA ASN A 36 5.57 9.12 -13.98
C ASN A 36 6.72 8.12 -13.76
N LEU A 37 7.52 8.29 -12.70
CA LEU A 37 8.58 7.32 -12.36
C LEU A 37 8.03 5.94 -12.03
N LEU A 38 6.91 5.85 -11.31
CA LEU A 38 6.26 4.58 -11.00
C LEU A 38 5.86 3.85 -12.28
N ILE A 39 5.30 4.55 -13.27
CA ILE A 39 4.93 3.96 -14.55
C ILE A 39 6.17 3.60 -15.37
N ASP A 40 7.06 4.57 -15.57
CA ASP A 40 8.19 4.47 -16.49
C ASP A 40 9.33 3.60 -15.97
N GLN A 41 9.38 3.27 -14.68
CA GLN A 41 10.47 2.47 -14.10
C GLN A 41 10.00 1.20 -13.41
N VAL A 42 8.78 1.18 -12.86
CA VAL A 42 8.28 0.04 -12.07
C VAL A 42 7.21 -0.71 -12.83
N ALA A 43 6.14 -0.05 -13.29
CA ALA A 43 5.05 -0.72 -13.99
C ALA A 43 5.48 -1.38 -15.31
N GLN A 44 6.46 -0.79 -16.01
CA GLN A 44 7.02 -1.40 -17.23
C GLN A 44 7.71 -2.76 -17.00
N LEU A 45 8.10 -3.06 -15.76
CA LEU A 45 8.74 -4.33 -15.38
C LEU A 45 7.72 -5.38 -14.92
N ASP A 46 6.47 -5.00 -14.67
CA ASP A 46 5.42 -5.92 -14.24
C ASP A 46 4.76 -6.58 -15.45
N GLU A 47 4.68 -7.92 -15.46
CA GLU A 47 4.22 -8.70 -16.62
C GLU A 47 2.78 -8.39 -17.07
N GLU A 48 1.93 -8.01 -16.12
CA GLU A 48 0.51 -7.70 -16.36
C GLU A 48 0.37 -6.23 -16.75
N LEU A 49 0.90 -5.31 -15.94
CA LEU A 49 0.72 -3.87 -16.12
C LEU A 49 1.50 -3.30 -17.30
N LYS A 50 2.62 -3.92 -17.72
CA LYS A 50 3.38 -3.47 -18.90
C LYS A 50 2.57 -3.50 -20.19
N GLN A 51 1.54 -4.36 -20.27
CA GLN A 51 0.69 -4.50 -21.44
C GLN A 51 -0.30 -3.33 -21.57
N ASP A 52 -0.57 -2.63 -20.47
CA ASP A 52 -1.56 -1.57 -20.37
C ASP A 52 -0.94 -0.20 -20.01
N LEU A 53 0.36 0.01 -20.25
CA LEU A 53 1.05 1.28 -19.93
C LEU A 53 0.37 2.50 -20.56
N GLU A 54 -0.13 2.38 -21.79
CA GLU A 54 -0.83 3.47 -22.48
C GLU A 54 -2.18 3.82 -21.84
N LYS A 55 -2.78 2.89 -21.07
CA LYS A 55 -3.97 3.14 -20.24
C LYS A 55 -3.61 3.67 -18.86
N LEU A 56 -2.45 3.29 -18.32
CA LEU A 56 -1.96 3.75 -17.01
C LEU A 56 -1.52 5.22 -17.05
N LYS A 57 -0.73 5.62 -18.04
CA LYS A 57 -0.19 6.99 -18.16
C LYS A 57 -1.26 8.10 -18.01
N PRO A 58 -2.43 8.04 -18.70
CA PRO A 58 -3.43 9.09 -18.61
C PRO A 58 -4.29 9.06 -17.33
N LEU A 59 -4.07 8.14 -16.39
CA LEU A 59 -4.83 8.11 -15.14
C LEU A 59 -4.61 9.40 -14.34
N THR A 60 -5.72 10.07 -14.00
CA THR A 60 -5.70 11.31 -13.22
C THR A 60 -6.27 11.14 -11.82
N LYS A 61 -7.19 10.20 -11.62
CA LYS A 61 -7.83 9.95 -10.32
C LYS A 61 -6.80 9.42 -9.32
N HIS A 62 -6.66 10.10 -8.17
CA HIS A 62 -5.74 9.66 -7.11
C HIS A 62 -6.06 8.25 -6.61
N MET A 63 -7.34 7.86 -6.65
CA MET A 63 -7.78 6.53 -6.26
C MET A 63 -7.21 5.43 -7.17
N ASP A 64 -7.28 5.62 -8.48
CA ASP A 64 -6.71 4.67 -9.44
C ASP A 64 -5.19 4.58 -9.27
N LYS A 65 -4.51 5.74 -9.18
CA LYS A 65 -3.06 5.77 -8.94
C LYS A 65 -2.66 5.05 -7.66
N SER A 66 -3.45 5.22 -6.59
CA SER A 66 -3.21 4.55 -5.30
C SER A 66 -3.44 3.04 -5.39
N ALA A 67 -4.43 2.59 -6.17
CA ALA A 67 -4.64 1.18 -6.43
C ALA A 67 -3.47 0.56 -7.20
N ILE A 68 -2.95 1.25 -8.23
CA ILE A 68 -1.77 0.80 -8.99
C ILE A 68 -0.52 0.74 -8.12
N GLU A 69 -0.26 1.77 -7.32
CA GLU A 69 0.86 1.76 -6.35
C GLU A 69 0.74 0.57 -5.39
N TRP A 70 -0.48 0.29 -4.89
CA TRP A 70 -0.74 -0.84 -4.01
C TRP A 70 -0.50 -2.18 -4.72
N ILE A 71 -1.00 -2.37 -5.94
CA ILE A 71 -0.77 -3.59 -6.74
C ILE A 71 0.73 -3.87 -6.88
N LEU A 72 1.51 -2.89 -7.36
CA LEU A 72 2.94 -3.03 -7.59
C LEU A 72 3.69 -3.36 -6.28
N THR A 73 3.36 -2.65 -5.20
CA THR A 73 3.98 -2.87 -3.89
C THR A 73 3.69 -4.26 -3.35
N MET A 74 2.43 -4.71 -3.43
CA MET A 74 2.03 -6.01 -2.89
C MET A 74 2.55 -7.19 -3.72
N LYS A 75 2.63 -7.05 -5.05
CA LYS A 75 3.30 -8.05 -5.90
C LYS A 75 4.76 -8.19 -5.52
N ARG A 76 5.51 -7.07 -5.43
CA ARG A 76 6.93 -7.14 -5.05
C ARG A 76 7.14 -7.65 -3.63
N GLY A 77 6.27 -7.26 -2.69
CA GLY A 77 6.29 -7.79 -1.33
C GLY A 77 6.09 -9.32 -1.30
N ASN A 78 5.15 -9.83 -2.10
CA ASN A 78 4.94 -11.28 -2.24
C ASN A 78 6.18 -11.99 -2.80
N GLU A 79 6.79 -11.45 -3.85
CA GLU A 79 8.01 -12.01 -4.44
C GLU A 79 9.14 -12.07 -3.41
N LEU A 80 9.38 -10.97 -2.70
CA LEU A 80 10.41 -10.90 -1.66
C LEU A 80 10.17 -11.92 -0.55
N MET A 81 8.92 -12.11 -0.13
CA MET A 81 8.56 -13.15 0.84
C MET A 81 8.87 -14.55 0.32
N GLN A 82 8.62 -14.83 -0.96
CA GLN A 82 8.90 -16.14 -1.56
C GLN A 82 10.39 -16.39 -1.80
N GLU A 83 11.13 -15.36 -2.21
CA GLU A 83 12.57 -15.42 -2.48
C GLU A 83 13.41 -15.53 -1.20
N ASN A 84 12.90 -15.01 -0.09
CA ASN A 84 13.67 -14.84 1.15
C ASN A 84 12.97 -15.45 2.37
N ASP A 85 12.18 -16.52 2.22
CA ASP A 85 11.62 -17.27 3.36
C ASP A 85 12.75 -18.06 4.06
N PRO A 86 13.01 -17.90 5.38
CA PRO A 86 12.22 -17.22 6.41
C PRO A 86 12.77 -15.87 6.88
N ALA A 87 13.56 -15.16 6.08
CA ALA A 87 14.10 -13.84 6.39
C ALA A 87 13.09 -12.67 6.23
N VAL A 88 11.83 -12.94 5.89
CA VAL A 88 10.76 -11.92 5.81
C VAL A 88 9.53 -12.34 6.63
N LEU A 89 9.13 -11.50 7.60
CA LEU A 89 7.92 -11.69 8.40
C LEU A 89 6.75 -10.86 7.85
N PRO A 90 5.71 -11.49 7.27
CA PRO A 90 4.51 -10.76 6.87
C PRO A 90 3.65 -10.37 8.09
N ILE A 91 3.29 -9.09 8.17
CA ILE A 91 2.43 -8.58 9.25
C ILE A 91 1.24 -7.84 8.66
N LYS A 92 0.04 -8.26 9.06
CA LYS A 92 -1.19 -7.55 8.75
C LYS A 92 -1.40 -6.42 9.75
N TYR A 93 -1.59 -5.20 9.24
CA TYR A 93 -1.86 -4.04 10.08
C TYR A 93 -3.10 -4.24 10.98
N GLU A 94 -4.14 -4.88 10.44
CA GLU A 94 -5.38 -5.20 11.14
C GLU A 94 -5.14 -6.18 12.30
N GLU A 95 -4.19 -7.10 12.13
CA GLU A 95 -3.81 -8.03 13.19
C GLU A 95 -2.98 -7.33 14.26
N LEU A 96 -2.00 -6.51 13.87
CA LEU A 96 -1.18 -5.72 14.78
C LEU A 96 -2.04 -4.79 15.65
N THR A 97 -3.03 -4.13 15.06
CA THR A 97 -3.90 -3.21 15.82
C THR A 97 -4.90 -3.93 16.71
N SER A 98 -5.36 -5.12 16.32
CA SER A 98 -6.34 -5.90 17.10
C SER A 98 -5.70 -6.78 18.18
N HIS A 99 -4.48 -7.25 17.95
CA HIS A 99 -3.76 -8.19 18.82
C HIS A 99 -2.28 -7.77 18.98
N PRO A 100 -1.98 -6.53 19.41
CA PRO A 100 -0.63 -5.98 19.40
C PRO A 100 0.37 -6.81 20.20
N HIS A 101 -0.03 -7.33 21.36
CA HIS A 101 0.84 -8.19 22.16
C HIS A 101 1.27 -9.43 21.36
N LYS A 102 0.34 -10.13 20.71
CA LYS A 102 0.64 -11.35 19.94
C LYS A 102 1.64 -11.04 18.83
N VAL A 103 1.34 -10.03 18.01
CA VAL A 103 2.14 -9.68 16.83
C VAL A 103 3.52 -9.15 17.22
N LEU A 104 3.62 -8.36 18.30
CA LEU A 104 4.92 -7.88 18.78
C LEU A 104 5.78 -8.99 19.35
N THR A 105 5.20 -9.97 20.06
CA THR A 105 5.94 -11.16 20.49
C THR A 105 6.50 -11.93 19.30
N GLU A 106 5.73 -12.06 18.23
CA GLU A 106 6.18 -12.68 16.97
C GLU A 106 7.31 -11.88 16.32
N ILE A 107 7.21 -10.54 16.24
CA ILE A 107 8.30 -9.67 15.76
C ILE A 107 9.57 -9.86 16.59
N PHE A 108 9.48 -9.85 17.92
CA PHE A 108 10.65 -10.01 18.78
C PHE A 108 11.31 -11.37 18.55
N SER A 109 10.51 -12.45 18.52
CA SER A 109 11.03 -13.79 18.24
C SER A 109 11.69 -13.87 16.87
N PHE A 110 11.07 -13.29 15.85
CA PHE A 110 11.56 -13.31 14.48
C PHE A 110 12.89 -12.55 14.33
N CYS A 111 13.00 -11.40 14.98
CA CYS A 111 14.22 -10.58 14.97
C CYS A 111 15.28 -11.03 15.98
N GLU A 112 15.06 -12.14 16.69
CA GLU A 112 15.93 -12.63 17.78
C GLU A 112 16.17 -11.57 18.88
N LEU A 113 15.14 -10.76 19.16
CA LEU A 113 15.17 -9.73 20.18
C LEU A 113 14.54 -10.24 21.48
N GLU A 114 15.08 -9.77 22.61
CA GLU A 114 14.43 -9.97 23.90
C GLU A 114 13.06 -9.28 23.96
N TYR A 115 12.12 -9.89 24.67
CA TYR A 115 10.79 -9.32 24.89
C TYR A 115 10.88 -7.98 25.64
N GLN A 116 10.24 -6.94 25.10
CA GLN A 116 10.22 -5.61 25.70
C GLN A 116 8.81 -5.19 26.11
N GLU A 117 8.48 -5.36 27.39
CA GLU A 117 7.17 -4.96 27.96
C GLU A 117 6.83 -3.49 27.66
N ARG A 118 7.81 -2.59 27.73
CA ARG A 118 7.62 -1.16 27.44
C ARG A 118 7.10 -0.91 26.02
N VAL A 119 7.57 -1.67 25.04
CA VAL A 119 7.15 -1.54 23.63
C VAL A 119 5.72 -2.05 23.47
N VAL A 120 5.40 -3.18 24.10
CA VAL A 120 4.04 -3.75 24.09
C VAL A 120 3.04 -2.79 24.75
N GLN A 121 3.37 -2.24 25.91
CA GLN A 121 2.53 -1.25 26.60
C GLN A 121 2.35 0.02 25.78
N TYR A 122 3.41 0.50 25.11
CA TYR A 122 3.29 1.64 24.22
C TYR A 122 2.32 1.36 23.06
N ALA A 123 2.43 0.19 22.44
CA ALA A 123 1.55 -0.21 21.35
C ALA A 123 0.09 -0.34 21.80
N LEU A 124 -0.18 -0.98 22.95
CA LEU A 124 -1.52 -1.09 23.53
C LEU A 124 -2.17 0.28 23.81
N ASN A 125 -1.38 1.27 24.19
CA ASN A 125 -1.87 2.62 24.49
C ASN A 125 -2.00 3.51 23.24
N THR A 126 -1.33 3.17 22.14
CA THR A 126 -1.24 4.02 20.94
C THR A 126 -2.06 3.50 19.79
N LEU A 127 -2.08 2.18 19.59
CA LEU A 127 -2.75 1.55 18.46
C LEU A 127 -4.26 1.53 18.69
N THR A 128 -4.99 1.93 17.66
CA THR A 128 -6.44 1.83 17.64
C THR A 128 -6.87 0.94 16.49
N VAL A 129 -7.87 0.11 16.74
CA VAL A 129 -8.47 -0.71 15.69
C VAL A 129 -9.15 0.22 14.69
N ASN A 130 -8.64 0.25 13.47
CA ASN A 130 -9.22 1.04 12.40
C ASN A 130 -10.53 0.42 11.92
N LYS A 131 -11.52 1.26 11.67
CA LYS A 131 -12.73 0.86 10.95
C LYS A 131 -12.39 0.72 9.47
N ALA A 132 -12.79 -0.41 8.88
CA ALA A 132 -12.66 -0.63 7.45
C ALA A 132 -13.39 0.48 6.67
N LYS A 133 -12.70 1.03 5.67
CA LYS A 133 -13.26 1.97 4.71
C LYS A 133 -14.05 1.21 3.65
N PRO A 134 -15.05 1.87 3.03
CA PRO A 134 -15.79 1.28 1.92
C PRO A 134 -14.86 0.96 0.75
N SER A 135 -15.22 -0.05 -0.03
CA SER A 135 -14.62 -0.31 -1.32
C SER A 135 -14.90 0.84 -2.30
N PHE A 136 -14.10 0.92 -3.36
CA PHE A 136 -14.25 1.92 -4.40
C PHE A 136 -14.02 1.30 -5.77
N HIS A 137 -14.51 1.98 -6.80
CA HIS A 137 -14.32 1.55 -8.19
C HIS A 137 -12.90 1.87 -8.66
N ILE A 138 -12.20 0.86 -9.18
CA ILE A 138 -10.92 0.99 -9.86
C ILE A 138 -11.19 0.94 -11.37
N THR A 139 -10.54 1.83 -12.12
CA THR A 139 -10.66 1.85 -13.59
C THR A 139 -10.15 0.54 -14.21
N GLU A 140 -10.95 -0.06 -15.09
CA GLU A 140 -10.59 -1.22 -15.89
C GLU A 140 -9.32 -0.98 -16.73
N PRO A 141 -8.44 -1.98 -16.92
CA PRO A 141 -8.57 -3.39 -16.52
C PRO A 141 -8.00 -3.73 -15.13
N PHE A 142 -7.69 -2.74 -14.30
CA PHE A 142 -6.83 -2.91 -13.12
C PHE A 142 -7.54 -3.42 -11.87
N ASP A 143 -8.87 -3.43 -11.88
CA ASP A 143 -9.71 -3.87 -10.76
C ASP A 143 -9.48 -5.36 -10.46
N SER A 144 -9.33 -6.19 -11.50
CA SER A 144 -9.13 -7.62 -11.41
C SER A 144 -7.80 -7.94 -10.72
N SER A 145 -6.71 -7.27 -11.13
CA SER A 145 -5.39 -7.41 -10.50
C SER A 145 -5.44 -7.02 -9.02
N PHE A 146 -6.13 -5.93 -8.70
CA PHE A 146 -6.29 -5.47 -7.32
C PHE A 146 -7.06 -6.49 -6.47
N ASN A 147 -8.21 -6.95 -6.95
CA ASN A 147 -9.08 -7.89 -6.24
C ASN A 147 -8.41 -9.26 -6.06
N ASN A 148 -7.66 -9.73 -7.06
CA ASN A 148 -6.89 -10.97 -6.96
C ASN A 148 -5.82 -10.90 -5.86
N LEU A 149 -5.10 -9.79 -5.77
CA LEU A 149 -4.13 -9.58 -4.69
C LEU A 149 -4.80 -9.43 -3.33
N MET A 150 -5.92 -8.71 -3.25
CA MET A 150 -6.72 -8.61 -2.03
C MET A 150 -7.12 -9.99 -1.51
N GLN A 151 -7.64 -10.87 -2.37
CA GLN A 151 -7.97 -12.25 -2.03
C GLN A 151 -6.74 -13.06 -1.62
N LYS A 152 -5.63 -12.96 -2.37
CA LYS A 152 -4.38 -13.68 -2.08
C LYS A 152 -3.86 -13.39 -0.66
N PHE A 153 -3.96 -12.15 -0.22
CA PHE A 153 -3.57 -11.75 1.14
C PHE A 153 -4.70 -11.84 2.18
N SER A 154 -5.84 -12.44 1.80
CA SER A 154 -7.02 -12.64 2.63
C SER A 154 -7.62 -11.33 3.19
N TYR A 155 -7.58 -10.26 2.40
CA TYR A 155 -8.36 -9.05 2.65
C TYR A 155 -9.82 -9.26 2.22
N LYS A 156 -10.73 -8.51 2.85
CA LYS A 156 -12.14 -8.46 2.45
C LYS A 156 -12.29 -7.64 1.17
N LEU A 157 -13.08 -8.14 0.22
CA LEU A 157 -13.48 -7.43 -0.99
C LEU A 157 -14.64 -6.48 -0.71
#